data_AF-A0AA40AFZ0-F1
#
_entry.id   AF-A0AA40AFZ0-F1
#
_cell.length_a   1.000
_cell.length_b   1.000
_cell.length_c   1.000
_cell.angle_alpha   90.00
_cell.angle_beta   90.00
_cell.angle_gamma   90.00
#
_symmetry.space_group_name_H-M   'P 1'
#
loop_
_entity.id
_entity.type
_entity.pdbx_description
1 polymer ?
#
loop_
_entity_poly.entity_id
_entity_poly.type
_entity_poly.pdbx_seq_one_letter_code
_entity_poly.pdbx_strand_id
1 'polypeptide(L)'
;MSNDQFDSLKEFLANPSNLTSSARENLASLIPQLVHVQRDRAGKLVIDEDFWHAIKDQIQKDESIFTLDDRSKLSDSQWKSLLTRLKSDPQMAAGQTSSQSWDNWLKSNKKKVAELVSENVPGLEKRVMESTDKLIKEKLSTVGAVITRDDFVRELEKVLARQKATDAQFDKLQSSLKSLVDEVSKVKSAPKPPAGLSKDEVASLVDKIVKKAIANAQLKHAAKNGVSKAGLDPEELRGRINHFAPGNGAMVDVSLTSPTWMLPRQSVGSFPWRQTFVKSPQFRLDKYAALNSWDEPGNCWCAGILGGKDRYPADLSIQLANPVIPQHVVVEHIDPDATIDPGSMPKKMEVWARVIEPERQKLLSDWAFAKYPDGWREKNKLIVAKGFIKLDEFNYEYDRRKDGILVRPLDPELSKVEAVTDHVIIRAVTNHNADHTCFYRVRLYGDIFDLTASKSKE
;
A
#
# COMPACT_ATOMS: atom_id res chain seq x y z
N MET A 1 -36.48 14.11 16.02
CA MET A 1 -35.16 13.96 16.66
C MET A 1 -35.18 14.62 18.03
N SER A 2 -35.07 13.84 19.13
CA SER A 2 -34.85 14.41 20.47
C SER A 2 -33.45 15.02 20.57
N ASN A 3 -33.20 15.90 21.55
CA ASN A 3 -31.82 16.36 21.83
C ASN A 3 -30.89 15.16 22.04
N ASP A 4 -31.39 14.13 22.71
CA ASP A 4 -30.66 12.89 23.02
C ASP A 4 -30.20 12.14 21.76
N GLN A 5 -31.01 12.07 20.70
CA GLN A 5 -30.60 11.41 19.45
C GLN A 5 -29.50 12.18 18.71
N PHE A 6 -29.47 13.49 18.85
CA PHE A 6 -28.47 14.36 18.22
C PHE A 6 -27.16 14.33 18.97
N ASP A 7 -27.23 14.43 20.29
CA ASP A 7 -26.08 14.32 21.17
C ASP A 7 -25.46 12.91 21.06
N SER A 8 -26.30 11.87 20.91
CA SER A 8 -25.85 10.51 20.62
C SER A 8 -25.08 10.38 19.30
N LEU A 9 -25.50 11.09 18.24
CA LEU A 9 -24.79 11.10 16.94
C LEU A 9 -23.47 11.87 17.01
N LYS A 10 -23.42 12.97 17.78
CA LYS A 10 -22.18 13.71 18.05
C LYS A 10 -21.20 12.88 18.87
N GLU A 11 -21.69 12.19 19.88
CA GLU A 11 -20.90 11.27 20.70
C GLU A 11 -20.42 10.06 19.88
N PHE A 12 -21.26 9.53 18.99
CA PHE A 12 -20.90 8.48 18.04
C PHE A 12 -19.75 8.92 17.12
N LEU A 13 -19.80 10.15 16.59
CA LEU A 13 -18.73 10.75 15.79
C LEU A 13 -17.46 11.07 16.58
N ALA A 14 -17.57 11.25 17.89
CA ALA A 14 -16.46 11.55 18.79
C ALA A 14 -15.76 10.29 19.29
N ASN A 15 -16.44 9.14 19.33
CA ASN A 15 -15.90 7.90 19.90
C ASN A 15 -15.31 6.95 18.82
N PRO A 16 -13.98 6.70 18.82
CA PRO A 16 -13.32 5.82 17.85
C PRO A 16 -13.81 4.38 17.83
N SER A 17 -14.36 3.87 18.94
CA SER A 17 -14.80 2.49 19.09
C SER A 17 -16.13 2.21 18.39
N ASN A 18 -17.08 3.15 18.50
CA ASN A 18 -18.38 3.12 17.80
C ASN A 18 -18.22 3.14 16.28
N LEU A 19 -17.15 3.78 15.82
CA LEU A 19 -16.78 3.83 14.42
C LEU A 19 -16.32 2.45 13.90
N THR A 20 -15.75 1.59 14.75
CA THR A 20 -15.32 0.22 14.38
C THR A 20 -16.50 -0.75 14.34
N SER A 21 -17.46 -0.60 15.27
CA SER A 21 -18.62 -1.48 15.34
C SER A 21 -19.55 -1.35 14.14
N SER A 22 -19.80 -0.14 13.62
CA SER A 22 -20.58 0.02 12.38
C SER A 22 -19.89 -0.53 11.14
N ALA A 23 -18.56 -0.44 11.06
CA ALA A 23 -17.80 -1.10 10.00
C ALA A 23 -17.91 -2.63 10.09
N ARG A 24 -17.86 -3.18 11.30
CA ARG A 24 -18.04 -4.62 11.56
C ARG A 24 -19.42 -5.11 11.13
N GLU A 25 -20.49 -4.43 11.52
CA GLU A 25 -21.86 -4.83 11.16
C GLU A 25 -22.07 -4.85 9.64
N ASN A 26 -21.58 -3.81 8.95
CA ASN A 26 -21.64 -3.73 7.50
C ASN A 26 -20.84 -4.87 6.85
N LEU A 27 -19.61 -5.12 7.33
CA LEU A 27 -18.77 -6.22 6.86
C LEU A 27 -19.39 -7.61 7.06
N ALA A 28 -19.94 -7.86 8.25
CA ALA A 28 -20.52 -9.16 8.60
C ALA A 28 -21.70 -9.53 7.69
N SER A 29 -22.39 -8.53 7.13
CA SER A 29 -23.48 -8.74 6.15
C SER A 29 -22.98 -9.16 4.76
N LEU A 30 -21.76 -8.78 4.39
CA LEU A 30 -21.18 -9.02 3.07
C LEU A 30 -20.38 -10.33 3.01
N ILE A 31 -19.73 -10.72 4.10
CA ILE A 31 -18.76 -11.83 4.11
C ILE A 31 -19.49 -13.20 4.15
N PRO A 32 -19.06 -14.23 3.38
CA PRO A 32 -19.65 -15.57 3.45
C PRO A 32 -19.39 -16.25 4.81
N GLN A 33 -20.08 -17.35 5.12
CA GLN A 33 -19.93 -18.05 6.41
C GLN A 33 -18.53 -18.64 6.61
N LEU A 34 -17.89 -19.08 5.52
CA LEU A 34 -16.54 -19.63 5.51
C LEU A 34 -15.67 -18.85 4.52
N VAL A 35 -14.47 -18.51 4.97
CA VAL A 35 -13.52 -17.73 4.20
C VAL A 35 -12.18 -18.47 4.16
N HIS A 36 -11.66 -18.62 2.94
CA HIS A 36 -10.30 -19.06 2.71
C HIS A 36 -9.33 -17.92 3.03
N VAL A 37 -8.32 -18.22 3.83
CA VAL A 37 -7.27 -17.30 4.24
C VAL A 37 -5.93 -17.97 4.14
N GLN A 38 -4.91 -17.19 3.83
CA GLN A 38 -3.54 -17.68 3.81
C GLN A 38 -2.96 -17.58 5.23
N ARG A 39 -1.94 -18.38 5.53
CA ARG A 39 -1.13 -18.21 6.74
C ARG A 39 0.28 -17.85 6.35
N ASP A 40 0.86 -16.90 7.08
CA ASP A 40 2.29 -16.61 6.97
C ASP A 40 3.12 -17.76 7.58
N ARG A 41 4.44 -17.67 7.43
CA ARG A 41 5.39 -18.64 8.00
C ARG A 41 5.35 -18.69 9.54
N ALA A 42 4.77 -17.69 10.20
CA ALA A 42 4.56 -17.62 11.64
C ALA A 42 3.19 -18.18 12.08
N GLY A 43 2.38 -18.70 11.14
CA GLY A 43 1.07 -19.27 11.39
C GLY A 43 -0.05 -18.25 11.60
N LYS A 44 0.23 -16.96 11.39
CA LYS A 44 -0.73 -15.86 11.50
C LYS A 44 -1.52 -15.70 10.21
N LEU A 45 -2.79 -15.36 10.36
CA LEU A 45 -3.75 -15.26 9.26
C LEU A 45 -3.45 -14.02 8.41
N VAL A 46 -3.35 -14.22 7.09
CA VAL A 46 -3.16 -13.19 6.08
C VAL A 46 -4.37 -13.19 5.16
N ILE A 47 -4.97 -12.02 5.02
CA ILE A 47 -6.12 -11.80 4.15
C ILE A 47 -5.61 -11.58 2.73
N ASP A 48 -6.12 -12.39 1.80
CA ASP A 48 -5.73 -12.43 0.39
C ASP A 48 -5.90 -11.08 -0.32
N GLU A 49 -5.02 -10.75 -1.26
CA GLU A 49 -5.07 -9.50 -2.03
C GLU A 49 -6.36 -9.39 -2.85
N ASP A 50 -6.84 -10.51 -3.39
CA ASP A 50 -8.09 -10.57 -4.17
C ASP A 50 -9.28 -10.06 -3.36
N PHE A 51 -9.31 -10.34 -2.05
CA PHE A 51 -10.35 -9.83 -1.15
C PHE A 51 -10.29 -8.30 -1.05
N TRP A 52 -9.09 -7.73 -0.92
CA TRP A 52 -8.93 -6.28 -0.77
C TRP A 52 -9.30 -5.52 -2.04
N HIS A 53 -9.01 -6.06 -3.22
CA HIS A 53 -9.49 -5.51 -4.49
C HIS A 53 -11.01 -5.62 -4.62
N ALA A 54 -11.56 -6.80 -4.32
CA ALA A 54 -12.98 -7.06 -4.40
C ALA A 54 -13.80 -6.13 -3.48
N ILE A 55 -13.39 -5.97 -2.21
CA ILE A 55 -14.09 -5.11 -1.26
C ILE A 55 -13.94 -3.63 -1.64
N LYS A 56 -12.79 -3.21 -2.17
CA LYS A 56 -12.57 -1.84 -2.66
C LYS A 56 -13.55 -1.49 -3.77
N ASP A 57 -13.66 -2.35 -4.78
CA ASP A 57 -14.55 -2.14 -5.92
C ASP A 57 -16.02 -2.17 -5.51
N GLN A 58 -16.38 -3.08 -4.59
CA GLN A 58 -17.72 -3.14 -4.02
C GLN A 58 -18.08 -1.82 -3.30
N ILE A 59 -17.14 -1.27 -2.54
CA ILE A 59 -17.33 0.01 -1.85
C ILE A 59 -17.40 1.18 -2.83
N GLN A 60 -16.57 1.21 -3.89
CA GLN A 60 -16.61 2.27 -4.89
C GLN A 60 -17.94 2.31 -5.65
N LYS A 61 -18.49 1.13 -5.96
CA LYS A 61 -19.82 1.00 -6.56
C LYS A 61 -20.90 1.53 -5.62
N ASP A 62 -20.76 1.26 -4.32
CA ASP A 62 -21.63 1.80 -3.26
C ASP A 62 -21.42 3.30 -2.97
N GLU A 63 -20.22 3.86 -3.16
CA GLU A 63 -19.92 5.29 -2.95
C GLU A 63 -20.57 6.20 -3.99
N SER A 64 -20.87 5.69 -5.18
CA SER A 64 -21.68 6.41 -6.20
C SER A 64 -23.07 6.84 -5.66
N ILE A 65 -23.48 6.28 -4.52
CA ILE A 65 -24.73 6.57 -3.82
C ILE A 65 -24.62 7.81 -2.91
N PHE A 66 -23.41 8.23 -2.51
CA PHE A 66 -23.20 9.23 -1.43
C PHE A 66 -22.17 10.32 -1.76
N THR A 67 -22.00 10.71 -3.03
CA THR A 67 -21.11 11.85 -3.39
C THR A 67 -21.63 13.14 -2.75
N LEU A 68 -21.11 13.44 -1.56
CA LEU A 68 -21.22 14.72 -0.88
C LEU A 68 -20.20 15.63 -1.56
N ASP A 69 -20.64 16.37 -2.58
CA ASP A 69 -19.82 17.43 -3.16
C ASP A 69 -19.36 18.40 -2.05
N ASP A 70 -18.20 19.03 -2.24
CA ASP A 70 -17.54 20.01 -1.33
C ASP A 70 -18.42 21.24 -0.95
N ARG A 71 -19.70 21.24 -1.33
CA ARG A 71 -20.71 22.19 -0.92
C ARG A 71 -21.60 21.51 0.10
N SER A 72 -21.32 21.80 1.37
CA SER A 72 -22.04 21.40 2.59
C SER A 72 -23.51 21.86 2.65
N LYS A 73 -24.28 21.73 1.57
CA LYS A 73 -25.71 22.08 1.43
C LYS A 73 -26.40 21.12 0.46
N LEU A 74 -27.19 20.21 1.00
CA LEU A 74 -28.05 19.31 0.22
C LEU A 74 -29.33 20.04 -0.20
N SER A 75 -29.62 20.09 -1.50
CA SER A 75 -30.86 20.63 -2.06
C SER A 75 -32.07 19.69 -1.82
N ASP A 76 -33.30 20.23 -1.90
CA ASP A 76 -34.54 19.47 -1.72
C ASP A 76 -34.68 18.29 -2.69
N SER A 77 -34.18 18.42 -3.92
CA SER A 77 -34.16 17.32 -4.90
C SER A 77 -33.17 16.22 -4.53
N GLN A 78 -32.04 16.57 -3.91
CA GLN A 78 -31.06 15.61 -3.38
C GLN A 78 -31.60 14.88 -2.15
N TRP A 79 -32.34 15.55 -1.27
CA TRP A 79 -33.02 14.89 -0.15
C TRP A 79 -34.05 13.86 -0.63
N LYS A 80 -34.85 14.20 -1.65
CA LYS A 80 -35.82 13.26 -2.24
C LYS A 80 -35.14 12.08 -2.93
N SER A 81 -34.07 12.31 -3.70
CA SER A 81 -33.37 11.22 -4.40
C SER A 81 -32.68 10.26 -3.43
N LEU A 82 -32.07 10.77 -2.35
CA LEU A 82 -31.50 9.94 -1.28
C LEU A 82 -32.60 9.13 -0.59
N LEU A 83 -33.73 9.75 -0.26
CA LEU A 83 -34.84 9.07 0.41
C LEU A 83 -35.47 8.00 -0.47
N THR A 84 -35.73 8.27 -1.75
CA THR A 84 -36.27 7.28 -2.69
C THR A 84 -35.32 6.10 -2.82
N ARG A 85 -34.01 6.34 -2.89
CA ARG A 85 -32.97 5.30 -2.99
C ARG A 85 -32.77 4.51 -1.69
N LEU A 86 -32.98 5.12 -0.52
CA LEU A 86 -32.93 4.43 0.77
C LEU A 86 -34.23 3.66 1.09
N LYS A 87 -35.39 4.18 0.68
CA LYS A 87 -36.68 3.49 0.82
C LYS A 87 -36.82 2.34 -0.17
N SER A 88 -36.10 2.38 -1.29
CA SER A 88 -36.11 1.34 -2.32
C SER A 88 -35.15 0.17 -2.09
N ASP A 89 -34.50 0.04 -0.92
CA ASP A 89 -34.41 -1.25 -0.16
C ASP A 89 -33.40 -1.32 0.99
N PRO A 90 -33.77 -1.96 2.13
CA PRO A 90 -32.83 -2.63 3.03
C PRO A 90 -32.58 -4.13 2.72
N GLN A 91 -33.33 -4.77 1.81
CA GLN A 91 -33.33 -6.23 1.58
C GLN A 91 -33.35 -6.71 0.10
N MET A 92 -33.23 -5.82 -0.89
CA MET A 92 -33.15 -6.07 -2.34
C MET A 92 -31.82 -5.55 -2.89
N ALA A 93 -30.75 -5.63 -2.10
CA ALA A 93 -29.37 -5.40 -2.52
C ALA A 93 -28.52 -6.67 -2.44
N ALA A 94 -29.11 -7.83 -2.10
CA ALA A 94 -28.41 -9.10 -2.03
C ALA A 94 -28.36 -9.86 -3.38
N GLY A 95 -28.57 -9.19 -4.52
CA GLY A 95 -28.78 -9.91 -5.79
C GLY A 95 -28.21 -9.35 -7.09
N GLN A 96 -28.05 -8.03 -7.31
CA GLN A 96 -27.75 -7.57 -8.69
C GLN A 96 -26.82 -6.35 -8.86
N THR A 97 -26.21 -5.83 -7.80
CA THR A 97 -25.16 -4.79 -7.96
C THR A 97 -23.88 -5.11 -7.20
N SER A 98 -23.55 -6.38 -7.02
CA SER A 98 -22.18 -6.81 -6.71
C SER A 98 -21.22 -6.30 -7.80
N SER A 99 -20.00 -5.92 -7.43
CA SER A 99 -18.94 -5.71 -8.42
C SER A 99 -18.56 -7.06 -9.03
N GLN A 100 -18.12 -7.05 -10.29
CA GLN A 100 -17.65 -8.28 -10.93
C GLN A 100 -16.50 -8.92 -10.15
N SER A 101 -15.63 -8.10 -9.55
CA SER A 101 -14.53 -8.53 -8.68
C SER A 101 -15.03 -9.18 -7.39
N TRP A 102 -16.11 -8.68 -6.78
CA TRP A 102 -16.75 -9.30 -5.62
C TRP A 102 -17.36 -10.67 -5.94
N ASP A 103 -18.08 -10.77 -7.05
CA ASP A 103 -18.67 -12.06 -7.48
C ASP A 103 -17.60 -13.09 -7.85
N ASN A 104 -16.53 -12.64 -8.52
CA ASN A 104 -15.39 -13.48 -8.84
C ASN A 104 -14.68 -13.97 -7.57
N TRP A 105 -14.49 -13.08 -6.59
CA TRP A 105 -13.92 -13.45 -5.30
C TRP A 105 -14.80 -14.45 -4.55
N LEU A 106 -16.12 -14.25 -4.49
CA LEU A 106 -17.04 -15.20 -3.85
C LEU A 106 -16.99 -16.59 -4.50
N LYS A 107 -16.96 -16.65 -5.83
CA LYS A 107 -16.83 -17.92 -6.59
C LYS A 107 -15.49 -18.60 -6.30
N SER A 108 -14.40 -17.82 -6.32
CA SER A 108 -13.05 -18.30 -6.02
C SER A 108 -12.95 -18.84 -4.58
N ASN A 109 -13.44 -18.07 -3.60
CA ASN A 109 -13.49 -18.46 -2.20
C ASN A 109 -14.29 -19.76 -2.00
N LYS A 110 -15.47 -19.88 -2.61
CA LYS A 110 -16.29 -21.09 -2.52
C LYS A 110 -15.57 -22.31 -3.10
N LYS A 111 -14.87 -22.14 -4.23
CA LYS A 111 -14.09 -23.21 -4.86
C LYS A 111 -12.91 -23.65 -3.97
N LYS A 112 -12.11 -22.70 -3.48
CA LYS A 112 -10.96 -22.98 -2.59
C LYS A 112 -11.40 -23.66 -1.29
N VAL A 113 -12.50 -23.20 -0.68
CA VAL A 113 -13.07 -23.84 0.51
C VAL A 113 -13.55 -25.26 0.19
N ALA A 114 -14.20 -25.48 -0.95
CA ALA A 114 -14.68 -26.81 -1.35
C ALA A 114 -13.51 -27.79 -1.60
N GLU A 115 -12.46 -27.36 -2.31
CA GLU A 115 -11.25 -28.16 -2.57
C GLU A 115 -10.53 -28.56 -1.28
N LEU A 116 -10.30 -27.61 -0.37
CA LEU A 116 -9.61 -27.89 0.89
C LEU A 116 -10.44 -28.76 1.83
N VAL A 117 -11.77 -28.62 1.82
CA VAL A 117 -12.67 -29.45 2.62
C VAL A 117 -12.77 -30.86 2.06
N SER A 118 -12.82 -31.04 0.73
CA SER A 118 -12.88 -32.37 0.11
C SER A 118 -11.59 -33.15 0.26
N GLU A 119 -10.43 -32.50 0.17
CA GLU A 119 -9.11 -33.12 0.35
C GLU A 119 -8.87 -33.59 1.79
N ASN A 120 -9.28 -32.80 2.78
CA ASN A 120 -8.95 -33.07 4.18
C ASN A 120 -10.06 -33.80 4.96
N VAL A 121 -11.33 -33.74 4.50
CA VAL A 121 -12.47 -34.40 5.17
C VAL A 121 -13.46 -34.98 4.14
N PRO A 122 -13.23 -36.21 3.64
CA PRO A 122 -14.12 -36.86 2.68
C PRO A 122 -15.57 -36.99 3.20
N GLY A 123 -16.56 -36.58 2.41
CA GLY A 123 -18.00 -36.72 2.71
C GLY A 123 -18.67 -35.56 3.44
N LEU A 124 -17.95 -34.46 3.71
CA LEU A 124 -18.48 -33.28 4.41
C LEU A 124 -19.06 -32.20 3.46
N GLU A 125 -18.87 -32.36 2.15
CA GLU A 125 -19.14 -31.37 1.09
C GLU A 125 -20.57 -30.81 1.08
N LYS A 126 -21.59 -31.63 1.36
CA LYS A 126 -23.00 -31.19 1.41
C LYS A 126 -23.41 -30.58 2.75
N ARG A 127 -22.82 -31.01 3.88
CA ARG A 127 -23.26 -30.58 5.23
C ARG A 127 -22.61 -29.27 5.69
N VAL A 128 -21.40 -28.95 5.22
CA VAL A 128 -20.66 -27.73 5.61
C VAL A 128 -21.32 -26.45 5.13
N MET A 129 -22.05 -26.48 4.01
CA MET A 129 -22.79 -25.32 3.50
C MET A 129 -24.10 -25.04 4.25
N GLU A 130 -24.58 -25.96 5.09
CA GLU A 130 -25.91 -25.90 5.71
C GLU A 130 -25.91 -25.90 7.25
N SER A 131 -24.77 -26.19 7.91
CA SER A 131 -24.75 -26.47 9.36
C SER A 131 -23.79 -25.56 10.16
N THR A 132 -24.23 -25.07 11.31
CA THR A 132 -23.54 -24.08 12.16
C THR A 132 -22.56 -24.64 13.20
N ASP A 133 -21.36 -24.07 13.18
CA ASP A 133 -20.51 -23.52 14.26
C ASP A 133 -19.75 -24.35 15.30
N LYS A 134 -20.05 -25.62 15.62
CA LYS A 134 -19.19 -26.38 16.58
C LYS A 134 -18.34 -27.46 15.96
N LEU A 135 -18.94 -28.36 15.19
CA LEU A 135 -18.23 -29.49 14.56
C LEU A 135 -17.21 -29.01 13.51
N ILE A 136 -17.52 -27.89 12.86
CA ILE A 136 -16.71 -27.26 11.83
C ILE A 136 -15.46 -26.62 12.43
N LYS A 137 -15.55 -25.96 13.59
CA LYS A 137 -14.41 -25.25 14.20
C LYS A 137 -13.33 -26.22 14.69
N GLU A 138 -13.74 -27.37 15.21
CA GLU A 138 -12.82 -28.43 15.67
C GLU A 138 -12.14 -29.13 14.49
N LYS A 139 -12.89 -29.50 13.43
CA LYS A 139 -12.34 -30.19 12.25
C LYS A 139 -11.70 -29.29 11.19
N LEU A 140 -11.98 -27.99 11.17
CA LEU A 140 -11.29 -27.01 10.30
C LEU A 140 -10.01 -26.47 10.94
N SER A 141 -9.85 -26.57 12.26
CA SER A 141 -8.59 -26.18 12.90
C SER A 141 -7.37 -26.98 12.37
N THR A 142 -7.61 -28.18 11.83
CA THR A 142 -6.63 -29.03 11.13
C THR A 142 -6.46 -28.67 9.64
N VAL A 143 -7.43 -28.01 9.03
CA VAL A 143 -7.38 -27.52 7.63
C VAL A 143 -6.93 -26.07 7.68
N GLY A 144 -5.61 -25.87 7.79
CA GLY A 144 -4.97 -24.61 8.20
C GLY A 144 -5.34 -23.32 7.43
N ALA A 145 -6.13 -23.38 6.34
CA ALA A 145 -6.43 -22.23 5.49
C ALA A 145 -7.93 -21.82 5.44
N VAL A 146 -8.83 -22.39 6.25
CA VAL A 146 -10.26 -22.01 6.26
C VAL A 146 -10.70 -21.55 7.65
N ILE A 147 -11.34 -20.38 7.73
CA ILE A 147 -11.86 -19.81 8.98
C ILE A 147 -13.33 -19.40 8.85
N THR A 148 -14.00 -19.24 9.99
CA THR A 148 -15.39 -18.77 10.04
C THR A 148 -15.49 -17.27 9.79
N ARG A 149 -16.68 -16.80 9.40
CA ARG A 149 -17.02 -15.38 9.28
C ARG A 149 -16.61 -14.59 10.51
N ASP A 150 -16.93 -15.07 11.70
CA ASP A 150 -16.65 -14.35 12.95
C ASP A 150 -15.15 -14.23 13.23
N ASP A 151 -14.39 -15.29 12.94
CA ASP A 151 -12.94 -15.28 13.10
C ASP A 151 -12.26 -14.37 12.06
N PHE A 152 -12.78 -14.34 10.83
CA PHE A 152 -12.33 -13.45 9.76
C PHE A 152 -12.66 -11.98 10.04
N VAL A 153 -13.89 -11.69 10.46
CA VAL A 153 -14.33 -10.34 10.85
C VAL A 153 -13.50 -9.81 12.01
N ARG A 154 -13.19 -10.65 13.01
CA ARG A 154 -12.32 -10.26 14.12
C ARG A 154 -10.90 -9.92 13.67
N GLU A 155 -10.35 -10.63 12.69
CA GLU A 155 -9.02 -10.30 12.16
C GLU A 155 -9.05 -9.00 11.34
N LEU A 156 -10.10 -8.79 10.55
CA LEU A 156 -10.36 -7.51 9.88
C LEU A 156 -10.48 -6.34 10.85
N GLU A 157 -11.19 -6.51 11.99
CA GLU A 157 -11.31 -5.48 13.02
C GLU A 157 -9.94 -5.05 13.56
N LYS A 158 -9.01 -6.00 13.76
CA LYS A 158 -7.63 -5.66 14.18
C LYS A 158 -6.90 -4.86 13.11
N VAL A 159 -7.07 -5.20 11.84
CA VAL A 159 -6.48 -4.45 10.71
C VAL A 159 -7.04 -3.02 10.68
N LEU A 160 -8.36 -2.87 10.81
CA LEU A 160 -9.05 -1.59 10.83
C LEU A 160 -8.64 -0.73 12.03
N ALA A 161 -8.55 -1.32 13.22
CA ALA A 161 -8.17 -0.62 14.45
C ALA A 161 -6.74 -0.06 14.39
N ARG A 162 -5.79 -0.80 13.79
CA ARG A 162 -4.40 -0.36 13.62
C ARG A 162 -4.24 0.80 12.64
N GLN A 163 -5.18 0.95 11.71
CA GLN A 163 -5.10 1.88 10.59
C GLN A 163 -5.78 3.24 10.84
N LYS A 164 -6.58 3.37 11.89
CA LYS A 164 -7.29 4.64 12.21
C LYS A 164 -6.38 5.81 12.61
N ALA A 165 -5.10 5.57 12.89
CA ALA A 165 -4.21 6.57 13.50
C ALA A 165 -3.43 7.46 12.51
N THR A 166 -3.67 7.37 11.20
CA THR A 166 -2.66 7.78 10.20
C THR A 166 -3.08 8.72 9.08
N ASP A 167 -4.37 9.06 8.88
CA ASP A 167 -4.78 9.71 7.61
C ASP A 167 -5.58 11.01 7.76
N ALA A 168 -5.03 12.11 7.27
CA ALA A 168 -5.67 13.41 7.19
C ALA A 168 -6.93 13.43 6.29
N GLN A 169 -7.06 12.48 5.34
CA GLN A 169 -8.29 12.32 4.55
C GLN A 169 -9.47 11.85 5.41
N PHE A 170 -9.20 11.05 6.44
CA PHE A 170 -10.21 10.59 7.38
C PHE A 170 -10.68 11.75 8.28
N ASP A 171 -9.75 12.59 8.74
CA ASP A 171 -10.07 13.81 9.49
C ASP A 171 -10.94 14.78 8.67
N LYS A 172 -10.62 14.95 7.37
CA LYS A 172 -11.43 15.76 6.45
C LYS A 172 -12.85 15.20 6.33
N LEU A 173 -13.00 13.89 6.11
CA LEU A 173 -14.32 13.27 6.03
C LEU A 173 -15.12 13.40 7.34
N GLN A 174 -14.47 13.17 8.49
CA GLN A 174 -15.10 13.30 9.79
C GLN A 174 -15.58 14.74 10.03
N SER A 175 -14.83 15.74 9.56
CA SER A 175 -15.23 17.15 9.61
C SER A 175 -16.44 17.45 8.70
N SER A 176 -16.48 16.89 7.49
CA SER A 176 -17.63 17.03 6.58
C SER A 176 -18.90 16.39 7.15
N LEU A 177 -18.77 15.22 7.78
CA LEU A 177 -19.90 14.55 8.43
C LEU A 177 -20.40 15.30 9.67
N LYS A 178 -19.50 15.87 10.48
CA LYS A 178 -19.87 16.78 11.58
C LYS A 178 -20.64 18.00 11.06
N SER A 179 -20.17 18.61 9.97
CA SER A 179 -20.88 19.73 9.32
C SER A 179 -22.28 19.35 8.84
N LEU A 180 -22.45 18.13 8.31
CA LEU A 180 -23.76 17.63 7.85
C LEU A 180 -24.71 17.40 9.02
N VAL A 181 -24.22 16.82 10.12
CA VAL A 181 -24.99 16.68 11.36
C VAL A 181 -25.38 18.06 11.90
N ASP A 182 -24.47 19.03 11.91
CA ASP A 182 -24.76 20.40 12.35
C ASP A 182 -25.76 21.13 11.42
N GLU A 183 -25.74 20.87 10.10
CA GLU A 183 -26.75 21.42 9.18
C GLU A 183 -28.15 20.85 9.46
N VAL A 184 -28.24 19.55 9.73
CA VAL A 184 -29.49 18.88 10.10
C VAL A 184 -30.03 19.39 11.44
N SER A 185 -29.14 19.77 12.36
CA SER A 185 -29.54 20.44 13.60
C SER A 185 -30.24 21.78 13.34
N LYS A 186 -29.84 22.52 12.30
CA LYS A 186 -30.46 23.80 11.90
C LYS A 186 -31.82 23.60 11.24
N VAL A 187 -32.05 22.45 10.60
CA VAL A 187 -33.36 22.04 10.05
C VAL A 187 -34.42 21.88 11.16
N LYS A 188 -34.00 21.60 12.41
CA LYS A 188 -34.90 21.56 13.58
C LYS A 188 -35.62 22.90 13.81
N SER A 189 -34.90 23.99 13.57
CA SER A 189 -35.32 25.39 13.75
C SER A 189 -36.07 25.95 12.54
N ALA A 190 -36.04 25.24 11.41
CA ALA A 190 -36.72 25.67 10.19
C ALA A 190 -38.24 25.42 10.31
N PRO A 191 -39.09 26.37 9.85
CA PRO A 191 -40.55 26.22 9.89
C PRO A 191 -41.07 25.06 9.05
N LYS A 192 -40.32 24.65 8.02
CA LYS A 192 -40.63 23.51 7.15
C LYS A 192 -39.37 22.65 6.96
N PRO A 193 -39.45 21.33 7.21
CA PRO A 193 -38.38 20.40 6.88
C PRO A 193 -38.19 20.30 5.35
N PRO A 194 -36.96 20.02 4.88
CA PRO A 194 -36.67 19.85 3.46
C PRO A 194 -37.49 18.71 2.88
N ALA A 195 -37.82 18.83 1.60
CA ALA A 195 -38.52 17.81 0.81
C ALA A 195 -39.91 17.34 1.31
N GLY A 196 -40.53 17.99 2.31
CA GLY A 196 -41.82 17.57 2.88
C GLY A 196 -41.71 16.34 3.81
N LEU A 197 -40.51 16.04 4.30
CA LEU A 197 -40.22 14.92 5.18
C LEU A 197 -40.60 15.22 6.64
N SER A 198 -40.93 14.19 7.42
CA SER A 198 -41.02 14.36 8.87
C SER A 198 -39.62 14.61 9.47
N LYS A 199 -39.58 15.33 10.61
CA LYS A 199 -38.32 15.58 11.32
C LYS A 199 -37.62 14.29 11.76
N ASP A 200 -38.38 13.20 11.94
CA ASP A 200 -37.84 11.89 12.34
C ASP A 200 -37.31 11.08 11.14
N GLU A 201 -37.94 11.19 9.97
CA GLU A 201 -37.40 10.59 8.74
C GLU A 201 -36.06 11.23 8.35
N VAL A 202 -35.92 12.55 8.47
CA VAL A 202 -34.65 13.24 8.22
C VAL A 202 -33.56 12.77 9.19
N ALA A 203 -33.90 12.61 10.48
CA ALA A 203 -32.97 12.14 11.49
C ALA A 203 -32.49 10.70 11.24
N SER A 204 -33.42 9.79 10.93
CA SER A 204 -33.09 8.40 10.60
C SER A 204 -32.22 8.30 9.35
N LEU A 205 -32.50 9.13 8.35
CA LEU A 205 -31.74 9.19 7.11
C LEU A 205 -30.31 9.64 7.37
N VAL A 206 -30.12 10.68 8.18
CA VAL A 206 -28.79 11.22 8.53
C VAL A 206 -27.99 10.23 9.36
N ASP A 207 -28.62 9.57 10.34
CA ASP A 207 -27.98 8.50 11.11
C ASP A 207 -27.43 7.38 10.20
N LYS A 208 -28.25 6.91 9.26
CA LYS A 208 -27.85 5.88 8.29
C LYS A 208 -26.73 6.34 7.36
N ILE A 209 -26.81 7.58 6.84
CA ILE A 209 -25.78 8.15 5.96
C ILE A 209 -24.46 8.26 6.72
N VAL A 210 -24.46 8.81 7.93
CA VAL A 210 -23.25 9.01 8.74
C VAL A 210 -22.60 7.67 9.06
N LYS A 211 -23.36 6.68 9.57
CA LYS A 211 -22.84 5.34 9.88
C LYS A 211 -22.29 4.63 8.65
N LYS A 212 -22.99 4.68 7.51
CA LYS A 212 -22.56 4.02 6.27
C LYS A 212 -21.35 4.69 5.62
N ALA A 213 -21.28 6.03 5.59
CA ALA A 213 -20.15 6.76 5.03
C ALA A 213 -18.86 6.50 5.81
N ILE A 214 -18.94 6.46 7.14
CA ILE A 214 -17.80 6.16 8.00
C ILE A 214 -17.33 4.71 7.82
N ALA A 215 -18.27 3.76 7.81
CA ALA A 215 -17.96 2.36 7.57
C ALA A 215 -17.24 2.20 6.22
N ASN A 216 -17.81 2.74 5.14
CA ASN A 216 -17.22 2.66 3.81
C ASN A 216 -15.84 3.32 3.73
N ALA A 217 -15.64 4.47 4.37
CA ALA A 217 -14.34 5.14 4.39
C ALA A 217 -13.26 4.33 5.10
N GLN A 218 -13.58 3.73 6.25
CA GLN A 218 -12.64 2.84 6.95
C GLN A 218 -12.31 1.61 6.13
N LEU A 219 -13.31 1.00 5.50
CA LEU A 219 -13.11 -0.18 4.67
C LEU A 219 -12.31 0.14 3.41
N LYS A 220 -12.55 1.30 2.77
CA LYS A 220 -11.77 1.77 1.62
C LYS A 220 -10.33 2.07 2.01
N HIS A 221 -10.10 2.64 3.19
CA HIS A 221 -8.76 2.84 3.72
C HIS A 221 -8.08 1.50 4.02
N ALA A 222 -8.79 0.54 4.62
CA ALA A 222 -8.28 -0.80 4.85
C ALA A 222 -8.05 -1.61 3.59
N ALA A 223 -8.84 -1.38 2.55
CA ALA A 223 -8.64 -1.99 1.25
C ALA A 223 -7.45 -1.36 0.52
N LYS A 224 -7.33 -0.02 0.51
CA LYS A 224 -6.16 0.68 -0.04
C LYS A 224 -4.87 0.26 0.68
N ASN A 225 -4.92 0.14 2.00
CA ASN A 225 -3.78 -0.28 2.79
C ASN A 225 -3.61 -1.79 2.85
N GLY A 226 -4.64 -2.60 2.61
CA GLY A 226 -4.56 -4.04 2.48
C GLY A 226 -3.90 -4.42 1.16
N VAL A 227 -4.29 -3.73 0.08
CA VAL A 227 -3.59 -3.72 -1.21
C VAL A 227 -2.16 -3.18 -1.05
N SER A 228 -1.95 -2.09 -0.30
CA SER A 228 -0.59 -1.58 -0.01
C SER A 228 0.20 -2.45 0.99
N LYS A 229 -0.46 -3.27 1.83
CA LYS A 229 0.11 -4.24 2.79
C LYS A 229 0.29 -5.63 2.19
N ALA A 230 0.01 -5.80 0.89
CA ALA A 230 0.83 -6.71 0.10
C ALA A 230 2.31 -6.25 0.10
N GLY A 231 2.61 -5.01 0.50
CA GLY A 231 3.90 -4.61 1.06
C GLY A 231 4.10 -5.21 2.46
N LEU A 232 4.84 -6.30 2.50
CA LEU A 232 5.32 -7.00 3.69
C LEU A 232 5.78 -6.04 4.80
N ASP A 233 5.44 -6.32 6.05
CA ASP A 233 6.03 -5.61 7.19
C ASP A 233 7.57 -5.83 7.16
N PRO A 234 8.42 -4.84 7.56
CA PRO A 234 9.88 -5.01 7.55
C PRO A 234 10.36 -6.25 8.32
N GLU A 235 9.58 -6.69 9.33
CA GLU A 235 9.84 -7.93 10.08
C GLU A 235 9.62 -9.19 9.24
N GLU A 236 8.62 -9.21 8.35
CA GLU A 236 8.33 -10.35 7.47
C GLU A 236 9.42 -10.53 6.40
N LEU A 237 10.16 -9.46 6.08
CA LEU A 237 11.33 -9.49 5.21
C LEU A 237 12.58 -10.06 5.89
N ARG A 238 12.65 -10.12 7.23
CA ARG A 238 13.83 -10.65 7.96
C ARG A 238 14.13 -12.11 7.64
N GLY A 239 13.09 -12.89 7.31
CA GLY A 239 13.22 -14.30 6.91
C GLY A 239 13.45 -14.52 5.41
N ARG A 240 13.62 -13.45 4.62
CA ARG A 240 13.85 -13.53 3.18
C ARG A 240 15.28 -13.14 2.84
N ILE A 241 15.77 -13.67 1.72
CA ILE A 241 17.11 -13.36 1.22
C ILE A 241 17.11 -11.93 0.67
N ASN A 242 17.93 -11.06 1.26
CA ASN A 242 18.24 -9.77 0.66
C ASN A 242 19.28 -9.97 -0.44
N HIS A 243 18.86 -9.87 -1.69
CA HIS A 243 19.71 -10.06 -2.86
C HIS A 243 20.71 -8.93 -3.11
N PHE A 244 20.53 -7.79 -2.45
CA PHE A 244 21.50 -6.69 -2.47
C PHE A 244 22.57 -6.82 -1.38
N ALA A 245 22.46 -7.77 -0.46
CA ALA A 245 23.47 -7.93 0.58
C ALA A 245 24.80 -8.42 -0.02
N PRO A 246 25.95 -7.76 0.24
CA PRO A 246 27.24 -8.23 -0.27
C PRO A 246 27.61 -9.63 0.22
N GLY A 247 27.18 -9.99 1.44
CA GLY A 247 27.34 -11.35 1.98
C GLY A 247 26.57 -12.44 1.21
N ASN A 248 25.56 -12.06 0.41
CA ASN A 248 24.86 -12.95 -0.52
C ASN A 248 25.44 -12.87 -1.95
N GLY A 249 26.61 -12.23 -2.12
CA GLY A 249 27.34 -12.13 -3.37
C GLY A 249 26.97 -10.94 -4.26
N ALA A 250 26.18 -9.98 -3.76
CA ALA A 250 25.88 -8.75 -4.49
C ALA A 250 27.13 -7.89 -4.64
N MET A 251 27.32 -7.30 -5.83
CA MET A 251 28.45 -6.43 -6.12
C MET A 251 27.98 -5.11 -6.72
N VAL A 252 28.61 -4.00 -6.31
CA VAL A 252 28.35 -2.71 -6.94
C VAL A 252 29.07 -2.66 -8.28
N ASP A 253 28.31 -2.39 -9.35
CA ASP A 253 28.89 -2.07 -10.65
C ASP A 253 29.32 -0.60 -10.66
N VAL A 254 30.62 -0.38 -10.45
CA VAL A 254 31.23 0.95 -10.39
C VAL A 254 31.10 1.71 -11.71
N SER A 255 31.00 1.02 -12.85
CA SER A 255 30.94 1.66 -14.17
C SER A 255 29.59 2.29 -14.49
N LEU A 256 28.54 1.82 -13.80
CA LEU A 256 27.16 2.30 -13.92
C LEU A 256 26.68 3.07 -12.69
N THR A 257 27.44 3.03 -11.60
CA THR A 257 27.15 3.77 -10.39
C THR A 257 27.71 5.19 -10.47
N SER A 258 26.96 6.18 -10.02
CA SER A 258 27.37 7.58 -9.99
C SER A 258 28.69 7.79 -9.21
N PRO A 259 29.45 8.84 -9.51
CA PRO A 259 30.65 9.16 -8.73
C PRO A 259 30.29 9.47 -7.28
N THR A 260 31.14 9.04 -6.34
CA THR A 260 31.00 9.39 -4.93
C THR A 260 31.18 10.89 -4.77
N TRP A 261 30.31 11.54 -4.01
CA TRP A 261 30.44 12.96 -3.69
C TRP A 261 31.72 13.21 -2.90
N MET A 262 32.43 14.27 -3.25
CA MET A 262 33.63 14.69 -2.55
C MET A 262 33.46 16.13 -2.09
N LEU A 263 33.98 16.42 -0.90
CA LEU A 263 34.01 17.77 -0.38
C LEU A 263 34.71 18.72 -1.37
N PRO A 264 34.14 19.91 -1.64
CA PRO A 264 34.80 20.90 -2.46
C PRO A 264 36.19 21.22 -1.91
N ARG A 265 37.22 21.13 -2.76
CA ARG A 265 38.60 21.45 -2.36
C ARG A 265 38.71 22.93 -2.02
N GLN A 266 39.02 23.25 -0.77
CA GLN A 266 39.33 24.61 -0.32
C GLN A 266 40.84 24.77 -0.15
N SER A 267 41.34 26.00 -0.32
CA SER A 267 42.75 26.31 -0.06
C SER A 267 43.07 26.12 1.43
N VAL A 268 44.08 25.30 1.73
CA VAL A 268 44.49 24.95 3.10
C VAL A 268 44.80 26.21 3.90
N GLY A 269 44.26 26.30 5.12
CA GLY A 269 44.47 27.44 6.02
C GLY A 269 43.53 28.63 5.81
N SER A 270 42.73 28.63 4.74
CA SER A 270 41.71 29.67 4.51
C SER A 270 40.55 29.59 5.53
N PHE A 271 39.85 30.70 5.72
CA PHE A 271 38.64 30.72 6.57
C PHE A 271 37.55 29.74 6.07
N PRO A 272 37.25 29.65 4.75
CA PRO A 272 36.38 28.61 4.20
C PRO A 272 36.87 27.18 4.48
N TRP A 273 38.17 26.92 4.39
CA TRP A 273 38.75 25.61 4.72
C TRP A 273 38.51 25.24 6.18
N ARG A 274 38.71 26.18 7.12
CA ARG A 274 38.40 25.94 8.55
C ARG A 274 36.91 25.69 8.79
N GLN A 275 36.03 26.39 8.07
CA GLN A 275 34.58 26.18 8.17
C GLN A 275 34.11 24.87 7.53
N THR A 276 34.84 24.35 6.55
CA THR A 276 34.49 23.09 5.85
C THR A 276 34.46 21.93 6.83
N PHE A 277 35.47 21.76 7.70
CA PHE A 277 35.48 20.65 8.66
C PHE A 277 34.40 20.72 9.74
N VAL A 278 33.88 21.91 10.05
CA VAL A 278 32.90 22.10 11.14
C VAL A 278 31.46 21.86 10.67
N LYS A 279 31.18 22.08 9.38
CA LYS A 279 29.81 22.03 8.84
C LYS A 279 29.59 20.95 7.80
N SER A 280 30.64 20.23 7.40
CA SER A 280 30.53 19.23 6.35
C SER A 280 30.18 17.87 6.91
N PRO A 281 29.10 17.24 6.42
CA PRO A 281 28.79 15.87 6.80
C PRO A 281 29.91 14.93 6.34
N GLN A 282 30.17 13.91 7.16
CA GLN A 282 31.15 12.88 6.88
C GLN A 282 30.42 11.60 6.48
N PHE A 283 30.89 10.95 5.41
CA PHE A 283 30.24 9.77 4.84
C PHE A 283 31.25 8.69 4.49
N ARG A 284 30.77 7.47 4.28
CA ARG A 284 31.59 6.42 3.69
C ARG A 284 31.84 6.74 2.21
N LEU A 285 33.11 6.74 1.82
CA LEU A 285 33.48 6.93 0.42
C LEU A 285 33.18 5.68 -0.44
N ASP A 286 32.97 4.55 0.24
CA ASP A 286 32.68 3.26 -0.36
C ASP A 286 31.22 3.14 -0.79
N LYS A 287 31.00 2.82 -2.06
CA LYS A 287 29.68 2.59 -2.66
C LYS A 287 28.93 1.42 -2.01
N TYR A 288 29.66 0.44 -1.47
CA TYR A 288 29.06 -0.70 -0.76
C TYR A 288 28.38 -0.31 0.55
N ALA A 289 28.62 0.90 1.09
CA ALA A 289 27.94 1.37 2.30
C ALA A 289 26.42 1.37 2.15
N ALA A 290 25.88 1.67 0.96
CA ALA A 290 24.45 1.61 0.69
C ALA A 290 23.84 0.19 0.70
N LEU A 291 24.68 -0.85 0.70
CA LEU A 291 24.23 -2.25 0.72
C LEU A 291 24.39 -2.89 2.12
N ASN A 292 25.15 -2.26 2.99
CA ASN A 292 25.47 -2.75 4.33
C ASN A 292 24.45 -2.26 5.37
N SER A 293 24.50 -2.84 6.57
CA SER A 293 23.78 -2.27 7.72
C SER A 293 24.42 -0.94 8.13
N TRP A 294 23.61 -0.06 8.68
CA TRP A 294 24.02 1.26 9.19
C TRP A 294 23.36 1.49 10.54
N ASP A 295 24.10 2.15 11.45
CA ASP A 295 23.62 2.43 12.82
C ASP A 295 23.85 3.89 13.25
N GLU A 296 24.59 4.67 12.46
CA GLU A 296 25.00 6.04 12.81
C GLU A 296 24.85 6.99 11.62
N PRO A 297 24.69 8.31 11.87
CA PRO A 297 24.79 9.32 10.83
C PRO A 297 26.11 9.17 10.05
N GLY A 298 26.03 9.18 8.73
CA GLY A 298 27.22 9.08 7.88
C GLY A 298 27.61 7.65 7.48
N ASN A 299 26.98 6.61 8.04
CA ASN A 299 27.11 5.23 7.57
C ASN A 299 26.27 4.98 6.29
N CYS A 300 26.45 5.85 5.29
CA CYS A 300 25.78 5.83 4.01
C CYS A 300 26.77 6.08 2.88
N TRP A 301 26.37 5.78 1.65
CA TRP A 301 27.09 6.20 0.45
C TRP A 301 26.37 7.39 -0.19
N CYS A 302 27.11 8.44 -0.53
CA CYS A 302 26.55 9.63 -1.16
C CYS A 302 27.08 9.82 -2.59
N ALA A 303 26.15 9.93 -3.54
CA ALA A 303 26.44 10.22 -4.92
C ALA A 303 26.55 11.74 -5.14
N GLY A 304 27.61 12.17 -5.83
CA GLY A 304 27.77 13.55 -6.23
C GLY A 304 26.88 13.87 -7.43
N ILE A 305 26.01 14.85 -7.30
CA ILE A 305 25.26 15.39 -8.44
C ILE A 305 26.15 16.48 -9.03
N LEU A 306 26.78 16.21 -10.19
CA LEU A 306 27.67 17.19 -10.84
C LEU A 306 26.93 18.55 -10.98
N GLY A 307 27.51 19.57 -10.34
CA GLY A 307 26.91 20.91 -10.26
C GLY A 307 26.93 21.62 -11.62
N GLY A 308 25.75 21.88 -12.15
CA GLY A 308 25.49 22.62 -13.40
C GLY A 308 23.99 22.87 -13.57
N LYS A 309 23.55 23.35 -14.74
CA LYS A 309 22.10 23.46 -15.08
C LYS A 309 21.41 22.09 -15.15
N ASP A 310 22.19 21.03 -15.37
CA ASP A 310 21.70 19.66 -15.48
C ASP A 310 22.05 18.87 -14.21
N ARG A 311 21.09 18.74 -13.29
CA ARG A 311 21.21 17.82 -12.15
C ARG A 311 21.08 16.39 -12.67
N TYR A 312 22.17 15.62 -12.65
CA TYR A 312 22.15 14.20 -12.96
C TYR A 312 21.53 13.38 -11.81
N PRO A 313 20.80 12.31 -12.10
CA PRO A 313 20.31 11.40 -11.07
C PRO A 313 21.48 10.71 -10.35
N ALA A 314 21.23 10.30 -9.11
CA ALA A 314 22.13 9.47 -8.33
C ALA A 314 21.80 8.00 -8.57
N ASP A 315 22.68 7.30 -9.28
CA ASP A 315 22.47 5.92 -9.72
C ASP A 315 23.36 4.98 -8.89
N LEU A 316 22.76 3.95 -8.30
CA LEU A 316 23.44 2.83 -7.65
C LEU A 316 23.17 1.55 -8.44
N SER A 317 24.18 1.06 -9.14
CA SER A 317 24.07 -0.16 -9.95
C SER A 317 24.62 -1.37 -9.21
N ILE A 318 23.84 -2.44 -9.15
CA ILE A 318 24.08 -3.61 -8.31
C ILE A 318 23.91 -4.87 -9.18
N GLN A 319 24.99 -5.61 -9.33
CA GLN A 319 25.00 -6.95 -9.89
C GLN A 319 24.64 -7.95 -8.79
N LEU A 320 23.65 -8.80 -9.06
CA LEU A 320 23.18 -9.86 -8.18
C LEU A 320 24.01 -11.13 -8.41
N ALA A 321 24.17 -11.94 -7.37
CA ALA A 321 24.84 -13.23 -7.48
C ALA A 321 23.99 -14.29 -8.19
N ASN A 322 22.67 -14.23 -7.99
CA ASN A 322 21.72 -15.17 -8.57
C ASN A 322 20.69 -14.41 -9.41
N PRO A 323 20.20 -15.01 -10.51
CA PRO A 323 19.04 -14.50 -11.23
C PRO A 323 17.81 -14.49 -10.32
N VAL A 324 17.08 -13.38 -10.31
CA VAL A 324 15.94 -13.15 -9.41
C VAL A 324 14.78 -12.55 -10.18
N ILE A 325 13.57 -12.95 -9.82
CA ILE A 325 12.34 -12.23 -10.18
C ILE A 325 12.07 -11.21 -9.06
N PRO A 326 12.28 -9.90 -9.30
CA PRO A 326 12.26 -8.90 -8.25
C PRO A 326 10.82 -8.62 -7.81
N GLN A 327 10.58 -8.59 -6.49
CA GLN A 327 9.23 -8.40 -5.92
C GLN A 327 9.14 -7.18 -5.01
N HIS A 328 10.17 -6.92 -4.19
CA HIS A 328 10.16 -5.82 -3.23
C HIS A 328 11.50 -5.12 -3.21
N VAL A 329 11.47 -3.79 -3.25
CA VAL A 329 12.63 -2.94 -2.95
C VAL A 329 12.41 -2.28 -1.61
N VAL A 330 13.43 -2.24 -0.77
CA VAL A 330 13.40 -1.51 0.49
C VAL A 330 14.43 -0.40 0.45
N VAL A 331 14.02 0.78 0.89
CA VAL A 331 14.88 1.95 1.04
C VAL A 331 14.82 2.40 2.49
N GLU A 332 15.98 2.68 3.08
CA GLU A 332 16.11 3.19 4.43
C GLU A 332 16.90 4.50 4.41
N HIS A 333 16.55 5.39 5.32
CA HIS A 333 17.28 6.63 5.56
C HIS A 333 17.24 7.01 7.03
N ILE A 334 18.26 7.73 7.50
CA ILE A 334 18.28 8.32 8.84
C ILE A 334 17.14 9.34 9.04
N ASP A 335 16.72 9.50 10.30
CA ASP A 335 15.83 10.58 10.72
C ASP A 335 16.41 11.95 10.31
N PRO A 336 15.64 12.79 9.60
CA PRO A 336 16.09 14.13 9.21
C PRO A 336 16.47 15.01 10.41
N ASP A 337 15.93 14.75 11.60
CA ASP A 337 16.30 15.49 12.82
C ASP A 337 17.58 14.94 13.50
N ALA A 338 18.05 13.76 13.10
CA ALA A 338 19.23 13.11 13.64
C ALA A 338 20.49 13.29 12.76
N THR A 339 20.42 14.15 11.74
CA THR A 339 21.53 14.44 10.84
C THR A 339 21.68 15.95 10.61
N ILE A 340 22.92 16.39 10.38
CA ILE A 340 23.22 17.78 9.96
C ILE A 340 22.98 18.00 8.45
N ASP A 341 22.66 16.93 7.72
CA ASP A 341 22.43 16.94 6.28
C ASP A 341 21.13 16.21 5.89
N PRO A 342 19.96 16.77 6.23
CA PRO A 342 18.66 16.18 5.85
C PRO A 342 18.33 16.39 4.37
N GLY A 343 19.01 17.33 3.69
CA GLY A 343 18.75 17.69 2.30
C GLY A 343 19.17 16.62 1.28
N SER A 344 20.10 15.74 1.66
CA SER A 344 20.63 14.67 0.81
C SER A 344 19.72 13.44 0.71
N MET A 345 18.61 13.43 1.44
CA MET A 345 17.64 12.35 1.38
C MET A 345 17.08 12.16 -0.04
N PRO A 346 17.01 10.93 -0.56
CA PRO A 346 16.36 10.66 -1.84
C PRO A 346 14.88 11.04 -1.78
N LYS A 347 14.34 11.60 -2.87
CA LYS A 347 12.92 11.99 -2.95
C LYS A 347 12.21 11.20 -4.04
N LYS A 348 12.45 11.53 -5.31
CA LYS A 348 11.87 10.77 -6.42
C LYS A 348 12.82 9.62 -6.78
N MET A 349 12.32 8.39 -6.70
CA MET A 349 13.07 7.15 -6.85
C MET A 349 12.58 6.35 -8.06
N GLU A 350 13.51 5.62 -8.68
CA GLU A 350 13.23 4.71 -9.79
C GLU A 350 13.99 3.40 -9.58
N VAL A 351 13.39 2.31 -10.05
CA VAL A 351 14.00 0.98 -10.07
C VAL A 351 14.13 0.54 -11.52
N TRP A 352 15.32 0.11 -11.90
CA TRP A 352 15.62 -0.32 -13.25
C TRP A 352 16.29 -1.68 -13.21
N ALA A 353 16.05 -2.51 -14.22
CA ALA A 353 16.70 -3.82 -14.30
C ALA A 353 16.99 -4.21 -15.74
N ARG A 354 18.03 -5.04 -15.90
CA ARG A 354 18.33 -5.71 -17.17
C ARG A 354 17.75 -7.12 -17.11
N VAL A 355 16.78 -7.40 -17.97
CA VAL A 355 16.15 -8.72 -18.07
C VAL A 355 17.07 -9.63 -18.86
N ILE A 356 17.31 -10.84 -18.35
CA ILE A 356 18.27 -11.78 -18.95
C ILE A 356 17.78 -12.29 -20.31
N GLU A 357 16.48 -12.60 -20.42
CA GLU A 357 15.88 -13.19 -21.61
C GLU A 357 15.46 -12.12 -22.63
N PRO A 358 15.99 -12.12 -23.88
CA PRO A 358 15.77 -11.05 -24.85
C PRO A 358 14.30 -10.85 -25.27
N GLU A 359 13.53 -11.93 -25.40
CA GLU A 359 12.12 -11.86 -25.80
C GLU A 359 11.27 -11.19 -24.72
N ARG A 360 11.48 -11.60 -23.46
CA ARG A 360 10.83 -11.00 -22.29
C ARG A 360 11.28 -9.57 -22.08
N GLN A 361 12.55 -9.27 -22.33
CA GLN A 361 13.08 -7.91 -22.28
C GLN A 361 12.34 -6.99 -23.26
N LYS A 362 12.08 -7.43 -24.50
CA LYS A 362 11.32 -6.65 -25.47
C LYS A 362 9.88 -6.41 -24.98
N LEU A 363 9.20 -7.46 -24.52
CA LEU A 363 7.83 -7.36 -23.98
C LEU A 363 7.75 -6.38 -22.82
N LEU A 364 8.68 -6.48 -21.85
CA LEU A 364 8.76 -5.60 -20.70
C LEU A 364 9.12 -4.16 -21.08
N SER A 365 9.95 -3.98 -22.11
CA SER A 365 10.25 -2.64 -22.63
C SER A 365 9.00 -1.97 -23.19
N ASP A 366 8.17 -2.71 -23.94
CA ASP A 366 6.91 -2.19 -24.50
C ASP A 366 5.89 -1.89 -23.39
N TRP A 367 5.81 -2.77 -22.37
CA TRP A 367 5.01 -2.54 -21.17
C TRP A 367 5.45 -1.29 -20.40
N ALA A 368 6.76 -1.13 -20.15
CA ALA A 368 7.30 0.03 -19.45
C ALA A 368 7.05 1.33 -20.24
N PHE A 369 7.10 1.26 -21.57
CA PHE A 369 6.77 2.39 -22.43
C PHE A 369 5.30 2.81 -22.28
N ALA A 370 4.38 1.85 -22.29
CA ALA A 370 2.96 2.13 -22.11
C ALA A 370 2.64 2.68 -20.71
N LYS A 371 3.34 2.19 -19.67
CA LYS A 371 3.12 2.57 -18.28
C LYS A 371 3.70 3.95 -17.93
N TYR A 372 4.83 4.32 -18.54
CA TYR A 372 5.56 5.55 -18.24
C TYR A 372 5.71 6.40 -19.53
N PRO A 373 4.73 7.22 -19.92
CA PRO A 373 4.77 7.96 -21.19
C PRO A 373 5.65 9.22 -21.19
N ASP A 374 6.21 9.63 -20.05
CA ASP A 374 6.81 10.96 -19.80
C ASP A 374 8.20 11.23 -20.44
N GLY A 375 8.49 10.63 -21.60
CA GLY A 375 9.74 10.85 -22.35
C GLY A 375 10.99 10.44 -21.56
N TRP A 376 10.85 9.47 -20.66
CA TRP A 376 11.97 8.98 -19.84
C TRP A 376 13.03 8.31 -20.70
N ARG A 377 12.67 7.73 -21.84
CA ARG A 377 13.59 7.02 -22.73
C ARG A 377 14.63 7.97 -23.33
N GLU A 378 14.18 9.14 -23.75
CA GLU A 378 15.02 10.18 -24.36
C GLU A 378 15.97 10.80 -23.34
N LYS A 379 15.51 10.94 -22.08
CA LYS A 379 16.32 11.43 -20.96
C LYS A 379 17.32 10.38 -20.46
N ASN A 380 17.06 9.10 -20.69
CA ASN A 380 17.83 7.97 -20.15
C ASN A 380 18.47 7.09 -21.24
N LYS A 381 18.77 7.67 -22.41
CA LYS A 381 19.29 6.95 -23.59
C LYS A 381 20.46 6.01 -23.27
N LEU A 382 21.38 6.43 -22.39
CA LEU A 382 22.55 5.62 -22.04
C LEU A 382 22.19 4.33 -21.29
N ILE A 383 21.28 4.41 -20.32
CA ILE A 383 20.85 3.24 -19.53
C ILE A 383 19.97 2.32 -20.38
N VAL A 384 19.09 2.89 -21.20
CA VAL A 384 18.25 2.13 -22.14
C VAL A 384 19.09 1.42 -23.19
N ALA A 385 20.12 2.09 -23.74
CA ALA A 385 21.04 1.49 -24.70
C ALA A 385 21.85 0.32 -24.10
N LYS A 386 22.05 0.31 -22.78
CA LYS A 386 22.66 -0.80 -22.04
C LYS A 386 21.66 -1.91 -21.66
N GLY A 387 20.42 -1.83 -22.14
CA GLY A 387 19.41 -2.87 -21.96
C GLY A 387 18.60 -2.80 -20.67
N PHE A 388 18.70 -1.71 -19.91
CA PHE A 388 17.91 -1.54 -18.69
C PHE A 388 16.50 -1.02 -19.01
N ILE A 389 15.53 -1.57 -18.29
CA ILE A 389 14.13 -1.22 -18.36
C ILE A 389 13.70 -0.66 -17.01
N LYS A 390 12.90 0.41 -17.02
CA LYS A 390 12.29 0.95 -15.80
C LYS A 390 11.21 0.00 -15.31
N LEU A 391 11.38 -0.52 -14.10
CA LEU A 391 10.44 -1.43 -13.44
C LEU A 391 9.44 -0.68 -12.57
N ASP A 392 9.89 0.38 -11.90
CA ASP A 392 9.05 1.13 -10.97
C ASP A 392 9.51 2.59 -10.80
N GLU A 393 8.59 3.44 -10.35
CA GLU A 393 8.81 4.85 -10.02
C GLU A 393 7.96 5.21 -8.79
N PHE A 394 8.58 5.79 -7.77
CA PHE A 394 7.90 6.14 -6.52
C PHE A 394 8.57 7.33 -5.82
N ASN A 395 7.88 7.91 -4.83
CA ASN A 395 8.48 8.90 -3.93
C ASN A 395 8.84 8.24 -2.60
N TYR A 396 10.04 8.53 -2.13
CA TYR A 396 10.49 8.23 -0.78
C TYR A 396 10.18 9.44 0.12
N GLU A 397 9.48 9.17 1.22
CA GLU A 397 9.22 10.12 2.29
C GLU A 397 9.56 9.44 3.61
N TYR A 398 10.26 10.16 4.49
CA TYR A 398 10.65 9.61 5.77
C TYR A 398 9.44 9.47 6.71
N ASP A 399 9.19 8.25 7.18
CA ASP A 399 8.13 7.95 8.15
C ASP A 399 8.74 7.54 9.50
N ARG A 400 8.64 8.42 10.50
CA ARG A 400 9.11 8.16 11.88
C ARG A 400 8.49 6.90 12.50
N ARG A 401 7.26 6.54 12.10
CA ARG A 401 6.58 5.36 12.66
C ARG A 401 7.15 4.05 12.15
N LYS A 402 7.90 4.11 11.05
CA LYS A 402 8.57 2.96 10.41
C LYS A 402 10.08 3.08 10.46
N ASP A 403 10.61 4.00 11.29
CA ASP A 403 12.05 4.20 11.44
C ASP A 403 12.75 4.51 10.11
N GLY A 404 12.09 5.26 9.22
CA GLY A 404 12.63 5.56 7.89
C GLY A 404 12.66 4.38 6.93
N ILE A 405 12.00 3.27 7.23
CA ILE A 405 11.97 2.09 6.34
C ILE A 405 10.77 2.18 5.39
N LEU A 406 11.06 2.33 4.09
CA LEU A 406 10.05 2.21 3.02
C LEU A 406 10.18 0.85 2.33
N VAL A 407 9.18 0.00 2.48
CA VAL A 407 9.01 -1.22 1.68
C VAL A 407 8.14 -0.90 0.47
N ARG A 408 8.69 -1.05 -0.73
CA ARG A 408 8.02 -0.82 -2.00
C ARG A 408 7.78 -2.15 -2.73
N PRO A 409 6.53 -2.65 -2.81
CA PRO A 409 6.20 -3.75 -3.70
C PRO A 409 6.33 -3.28 -5.16
N LEU A 410 6.98 -4.10 -5.97
CA LEU A 410 7.08 -3.91 -7.42
C LEU A 410 5.82 -4.44 -8.10
N ASP A 411 5.66 -4.10 -9.38
CA ASP A 411 4.46 -4.46 -10.13
C ASP A 411 4.29 -6.00 -10.25
N PRO A 412 3.13 -6.57 -9.89
CA PRO A 412 2.88 -8.01 -10.01
C PRO A 412 3.06 -8.55 -11.43
N GLU A 413 2.92 -7.72 -12.47
CA GLU A 413 3.17 -8.12 -13.86
C GLU A 413 4.60 -8.65 -14.04
N LEU A 414 5.58 -8.14 -13.28
CA LEU A 414 6.97 -8.63 -13.32
C LEU A 414 7.07 -10.12 -12.95
N SER A 415 6.23 -10.58 -12.02
CA SER A 415 6.18 -12.00 -11.65
C SER A 415 5.44 -12.82 -12.70
N LYS A 416 4.36 -12.27 -13.28
CA LYS A 416 3.56 -12.97 -14.31
C LYS A 416 4.34 -13.21 -15.60
N VAL A 417 5.16 -12.24 -16.01
CA VAL A 417 6.02 -12.35 -17.19
C VAL A 417 7.41 -12.91 -16.86
N GLU A 418 7.61 -13.34 -15.62
CA GLU A 418 8.88 -13.89 -15.11
C GLU A 418 10.08 -13.01 -15.54
N ALA A 419 10.07 -11.76 -15.07
CA ALA A 419 11.08 -10.74 -15.34
C ALA A 419 12.41 -11.03 -14.63
N VAL A 420 13.08 -12.12 -15.03
CA VAL A 420 14.33 -12.57 -14.42
C VAL A 420 15.45 -11.57 -14.71
N THR A 421 16.11 -11.10 -13.65
CA THR A 421 17.23 -10.15 -13.72
C THR A 421 18.36 -10.56 -12.80
N ASP A 422 19.59 -10.24 -13.21
CA ASP A 422 20.80 -10.32 -12.41
C ASP A 422 21.43 -8.93 -12.17
N HIS A 423 20.80 -7.85 -12.65
CA HIS A 423 21.42 -6.53 -12.64
C HIS A 423 20.37 -5.44 -12.48
N VAL A 424 20.45 -4.71 -11.37
CA VAL A 424 19.45 -3.71 -10.97
C VAL A 424 20.14 -2.35 -10.73
N ILE A 425 19.46 -1.27 -11.09
CA ILE A 425 19.86 0.10 -10.73
C ILE A 425 18.78 0.69 -9.84
N ILE A 426 19.19 1.15 -8.65
CA ILE A 426 18.39 2.01 -7.79
C ILE A 426 18.79 3.44 -8.05
N ARG A 427 17.83 4.26 -8.47
CA ARG A 427 18.08 5.63 -8.92
C ARG A 427 17.29 6.62 -8.09
N ALA A 428 17.97 7.64 -7.58
CA ALA A 428 17.34 8.83 -7.03
C ALA A 428 17.39 9.97 -8.07
N VAL A 429 16.23 10.32 -8.62
CA VAL A 429 16.06 11.38 -9.61
C VAL A 429 16.19 12.76 -8.97
N THR A 430 15.67 12.91 -7.75
CA THR A 430 15.72 14.17 -6.99
C THR A 430 15.98 13.90 -5.51
N ASN A 431 16.40 14.95 -4.79
CA ASN A 431 16.59 14.98 -3.35
C ASN A 431 15.91 16.24 -2.76
N HIS A 432 16.23 16.57 -1.51
CA HIS A 432 15.72 17.73 -0.78
C HIS A 432 16.66 18.95 -0.88
N ASN A 433 17.09 19.27 -2.11
CA ASN A 433 17.91 20.44 -2.47
C ASN A 433 19.37 20.41 -1.98
N ALA A 434 19.93 19.25 -1.66
CA ALA A 434 21.37 19.09 -1.50
C ALA A 434 22.10 18.97 -2.85
N ASP A 435 23.41 19.20 -2.85
CA ASP A 435 24.33 18.99 -3.98
C ASP A 435 24.75 17.51 -4.13
N HIS A 436 24.22 16.63 -3.28
CA HIS A 436 24.46 15.20 -3.28
C HIS A 436 23.24 14.44 -2.79
N THR A 437 23.18 13.14 -3.08
CA THR A 437 22.11 12.25 -2.58
C THR A 437 22.73 11.07 -1.84
N CYS A 438 22.26 10.79 -0.64
CA CYS A 438 22.79 9.74 0.22
C CYS A 438 21.86 8.53 0.31
N PHE A 439 22.41 7.35 0.09
CA PHE A 439 21.74 6.06 0.28
C PHE A 439 22.29 5.41 1.54
N TYR A 440 21.48 5.37 2.61
CA TYR A 440 21.83 4.66 3.85
C TYR A 440 21.72 3.16 3.66
N ARG A 441 20.57 2.68 3.17
CA ARG A 441 20.44 1.27 2.80
C ARG A 441 19.42 1.04 1.71
N VAL A 442 19.77 0.15 0.79
CA VAL A 442 18.83 -0.43 -0.17
C VAL A 442 18.85 -1.96 -0.07
N ARG A 443 17.67 -2.57 -0.20
CA ARG A 443 17.51 -4.03 -0.19
C ARG A 443 16.60 -4.47 -1.32
N LEU A 444 16.82 -5.68 -1.85
CA LEU A 444 15.98 -6.29 -2.86
C LEU A 444 15.57 -7.68 -2.41
N TYR A 445 14.28 -7.97 -2.52
CA TYR A 445 13.71 -9.29 -2.26
C TYR A 445 12.93 -9.78 -3.47
N GLY A 446 12.97 -11.08 -3.68
CA GLY A 446 12.35 -11.76 -4.80
C GLY A 446 12.71 -13.24 -4.80
N ASP A 447 12.12 -13.97 -5.72
CA ASP A 447 12.35 -15.41 -5.85
C ASP A 447 13.57 -15.67 -6.75
N ILE A 448 14.45 -16.57 -6.31
CA ILE A 448 15.60 -17.01 -7.10
C ILE A 448 15.09 -17.84 -8.27
N PHE A 449 15.55 -17.53 -9.47
CA PHE A 449 15.22 -18.27 -10.68
C PHE A 449 16.38 -19.20 -11.04
N ASP A 450 16.10 -20.51 -11.05
CA ASP A 450 17.09 -21.52 -11.42
C ASP A 450 17.15 -21.70 -12.94
N LEU A 451 18.20 -21.12 -13.55
CA LEU A 451 18.48 -21.23 -14.99
C LEU A 451 18.86 -22.65 -15.43
N THR A 452 19.24 -23.54 -14.50
CA THR A 452 19.65 -24.91 -14.85
C THR A 452 18.45 -25.84 -15.01
N ALA A 453 17.37 -25.59 -14.26
CA ALA A 453 16.13 -26.35 -14.34
C ALA A 453 15.37 -26.14 -15.66
N SER A 454 15.43 -24.94 -16.26
CA SER A 454 14.72 -24.63 -17.51
C SER A 454 15.31 -25.35 -18.73
N LYS A 455 16.64 -25.50 -18.79
CA LYS A 455 17.35 -26.21 -19.87
C LYS A 455 17.11 -27.72 -19.90
N SER A 456 16.50 -28.30 -18.87
CA SER A 456 16.17 -29.73 -18.81
C SER A 456 14.77 -30.07 -19.37
N LYS A 457 14.00 -29.06 -19.77
CA LYS A 457 12.63 -29.18 -20.29
C LYS A 457 12.48 -28.89 -21.79
N GLU A 458 13.57 -28.52 -22.45
CA GLU A 458 13.75 -28.56 -23.91
C GLU A 458 14.56 -29.80 -24.27
#